data_AF-A0A242U6S9-F1
#
_entry.id   AF-A0A242U6S9-F1
#
_cell.length_a   1.000
_cell.length_b   1.000
_cell.length_c   1.000
_cell.angle_alpha   90.00
_cell.angle_beta   90.00
_cell.angle_gamma   90.00
#
_symmetry.space_group_name_H-M   'P 1'
#
loop_
_entity.id
_entity.type
_entity.pdbx_description
1 polymer ?
#
loop_
_entity_poly.entity_id
_entity_poly.type
_entity_poly.pdbx_seq_one_letter_code
_entity_poly.pdbx_strand_id
1 'polypeptide(L)'
;MILKFGSKGNDVITLQQQLKKLGFKGVKGKELSIDGDFGASTEFAVITFQKQKNLVADGKVGDKTRAALFDQNTSKLLKDSDYKKAAERLKVSELTIRVFGAVEGRGVGFLNNGKPKILFERHRMYAYLRLKKGTAFADKMAAERPNIVNRKTGGYQGNEAEYVRLEQAKQIDVDSALMSTSWGQFQVMGENWKQLGYASVQEFVEQQFASESYQLEAFIRFIEWKTGTFDKKKVTLIDALRAENWDIVFTLYNGPNYKKLGYQAKFQKEYDHLEPIYGGIKAA
;
A
#
# COMPACT_ATOMS: atom_id res chain seq x y z
N MET A 1 16.81 0.47 -7.70
CA MET A 1 16.31 -0.46 -8.74
C MET A 1 15.64 -1.66 -8.08
N ILE A 2 14.64 -2.30 -8.70
CA ILE A 2 14.06 -3.56 -8.20
C ILE A 2 14.66 -4.70 -9.04
N LEU A 3 15.26 -5.70 -8.39
CA LEU A 3 15.70 -6.92 -9.08
C LEU A 3 14.55 -7.93 -9.08
N LYS A 4 14.38 -8.65 -10.17
CA LYS A 4 13.31 -9.64 -10.40
C LYS A 4 13.71 -10.57 -11.54
N PHE A 5 12.91 -11.60 -11.80
CA PHE A 5 13.12 -12.50 -12.93
C PHE A 5 13.49 -11.76 -14.23
N GLY A 6 14.57 -12.20 -14.88
CA GLY A 6 15.14 -11.61 -16.09
C GLY A 6 16.10 -10.43 -15.86
N SER A 7 16.26 -9.94 -14.62
CA SER A 7 17.30 -8.95 -14.29
C SER A 7 18.69 -9.58 -14.47
N LYS A 8 19.68 -8.78 -14.87
CA LYS A 8 21.06 -9.22 -15.10
C LYS A 8 22.08 -8.24 -14.52
N GLY A 9 23.28 -8.72 -14.22
CA GLY A 9 24.46 -7.89 -13.90
C GLY A 9 24.92 -7.94 -12.44
N ASN A 10 25.80 -7.01 -12.06
CA ASN A 10 26.52 -7.02 -10.79
C ASN A 10 25.61 -6.97 -9.55
N ASP A 11 24.47 -6.29 -9.64
CA ASP A 11 23.48 -6.24 -8.55
C ASP A 11 22.88 -7.64 -8.29
N VAL A 12 22.69 -8.44 -9.34
CA VAL A 12 22.21 -9.84 -9.22
C VAL A 12 23.30 -10.74 -8.66
N ILE A 13 24.56 -10.55 -9.07
CA ILE A 13 25.72 -11.26 -8.49
C ILE A 13 25.78 -11.03 -6.98
N THR A 14 25.67 -9.77 -6.56
CA THR A 14 25.69 -9.39 -5.14
C THR A 14 24.53 -10.04 -4.37
N LEU A 15 23.33 -10.04 -4.95
CA LEU A 15 22.17 -10.74 -4.39
C LEU A 15 22.43 -12.24 -4.24
N GLN A 16 22.91 -12.91 -5.30
CA GLN A 16 23.16 -14.36 -5.29
C GLN A 16 24.23 -14.73 -4.26
N GLN A 17 25.31 -13.95 -4.16
CA GLN A 17 26.34 -14.10 -3.12
C GLN A 17 25.73 -14.03 -1.71
N GLN A 18 24.89 -13.03 -1.45
CA GLN A 18 24.27 -12.85 -0.14
C GLN A 18 23.28 -13.98 0.19
N LEU A 19 22.43 -14.39 -0.76
CA LEU A 19 21.51 -15.52 -0.59
C LEU A 19 22.28 -16.82 -0.32
N LYS A 20 23.34 -17.09 -1.09
CA LYS A 20 24.20 -18.27 -0.89
C LYS A 20 24.88 -18.25 0.47
N LYS A 21 25.43 -17.09 0.89
CA LYS A 21 26.04 -16.90 2.22
C LYS A 21 25.05 -17.19 3.35
N LEU A 22 23.77 -16.80 3.16
CA LEU A 22 22.70 -17.07 4.12
C LEU A 22 22.13 -18.50 4.03
N GLY A 23 22.69 -19.36 3.16
CA GLY A 23 22.31 -20.77 3.03
C GLY A 23 21.12 -21.05 2.12
N PHE A 24 20.61 -20.06 1.39
CA PHE A 24 19.50 -20.26 0.45
C PHE A 24 19.96 -20.99 -0.81
N LYS A 25 19.09 -21.90 -1.27
CA LYS A 25 19.34 -22.78 -2.41
C LYS A 25 18.38 -22.45 -3.56
N GLY A 26 18.78 -22.82 -4.77
CA GLY A 26 17.93 -22.73 -5.96
C GLY A 26 16.88 -23.84 -6.01
N VAL A 27 16.18 -23.93 -7.15
CA VAL A 27 15.13 -24.93 -7.38
C VAL A 27 15.65 -26.35 -7.14
N LYS A 28 14.78 -27.21 -6.60
CA LYS A 28 15.09 -28.62 -6.26
C LYS A 28 16.27 -28.77 -5.28
N GLY A 29 16.57 -27.73 -4.49
CA GLY A 29 17.64 -27.76 -3.50
C GLY A 29 19.06 -27.73 -4.07
N LYS A 30 19.23 -27.34 -5.34
CA LYS A 30 20.54 -27.15 -5.95
C LYS A 30 21.23 -25.91 -5.40
N GLU A 31 22.57 -25.92 -5.39
CA GLU A 31 23.32 -24.72 -5.03
C GLU A 31 22.97 -23.54 -5.97
N LEU A 32 22.96 -22.34 -5.40
CA LEU A 32 22.74 -21.13 -6.19
C LEU A 32 24.01 -20.78 -6.97
N SER A 33 23.88 -20.72 -8.29
CA SER A 33 24.92 -20.19 -9.19
C SER A 33 25.04 -18.68 -9.02
N ILE A 34 26.26 -18.17 -9.08
CA ILE A 34 26.56 -16.73 -9.03
C ILE A 34 26.97 -16.32 -10.44
N ASP A 35 25.98 -16.26 -11.33
CA ASP A 35 26.13 -16.00 -12.76
C ASP A 35 25.67 -14.58 -13.15
N GLY A 36 25.10 -13.84 -12.21
CA GLY A 36 24.52 -12.52 -12.47
C GLY A 36 23.21 -12.57 -13.25
N ASP A 37 22.60 -13.75 -13.42
CA ASP A 37 21.31 -13.93 -14.07
C ASP A 37 20.21 -14.24 -13.04
N PHE A 38 19.20 -13.37 -12.97
CA PHE A 38 18.04 -13.57 -12.11
C PHE A 38 17.06 -14.52 -12.81
N GLY A 39 17.42 -15.79 -12.89
CA GLY A 39 16.57 -16.86 -13.40
C GLY A 39 15.72 -17.54 -12.33
N ALA A 40 15.13 -18.68 -12.67
CA ALA A 40 14.20 -19.41 -11.81
C ALA A 40 14.82 -19.84 -10.46
N SER A 41 16.10 -20.23 -10.44
CA SER A 41 16.81 -20.59 -9.20
C SER A 41 16.97 -19.39 -8.26
N THR A 42 17.32 -18.22 -8.81
CA THR A 42 17.47 -16.98 -8.03
C THR A 42 16.12 -16.52 -7.49
N GLU A 43 15.07 -16.55 -8.31
CA GLU A 43 13.71 -16.22 -7.89
C GLU A 43 13.21 -17.16 -6.78
N PHE A 44 13.38 -18.48 -6.93
CA PHE A 44 13.04 -19.45 -5.90
C PHE A 44 13.76 -19.18 -4.57
N ALA A 45 15.06 -18.88 -4.63
CA ALA A 45 15.85 -18.54 -3.44
C ALA A 45 15.35 -17.26 -2.77
N VAL A 46 14.99 -16.23 -3.54
CA VAL A 46 14.40 -14.98 -3.03
C VAL A 46 13.05 -15.23 -2.37
N ILE A 47 12.14 -15.97 -3.02
CA ILE A 47 10.82 -16.29 -2.46
C ILE A 47 10.98 -17.06 -1.15
N THR A 48 11.90 -18.04 -1.11
CA THR A 48 12.18 -18.83 0.11
C THR A 48 12.73 -17.94 1.23
N PHE A 49 13.66 -17.05 0.90
CA PHE A 49 14.19 -16.05 1.84
C PHE A 49 13.09 -15.14 2.40
N GLN A 50 12.24 -14.59 1.53
CA GLN A 50 11.13 -13.73 1.94
C GLN A 50 10.17 -14.47 2.87
N LYS A 51 9.77 -15.70 2.53
CA LYS A 51 8.93 -16.55 3.39
C LYS A 51 9.58 -16.81 4.75
N GLN A 52 10.88 -17.18 4.78
CA GLN A 52 11.59 -17.44 6.03
C GLN A 52 11.73 -16.20 6.91
N LYS A 53 11.85 -15.01 6.32
CA LYS A 53 11.90 -13.72 7.04
C LYS A 53 10.51 -13.12 7.32
N ASN A 54 9.43 -13.86 7.02
CA ASN A 54 8.04 -13.40 7.11
C ASN A 54 7.80 -12.06 6.38
N LEU A 55 8.48 -11.84 5.26
CA LEU A 55 8.20 -10.75 4.33
C LEU A 55 7.16 -11.19 3.31
N VAL A 56 6.44 -10.23 2.73
CA VAL A 56 5.60 -10.50 1.55
C VAL A 56 6.47 -11.17 0.47
N ALA A 57 6.16 -12.43 0.14
CA ALA A 57 6.97 -13.21 -0.78
C ALA A 57 6.47 -13.06 -2.23
N ASP A 58 7.04 -12.09 -2.92
CA ASP A 58 6.74 -11.76 -4.32
C ASP A 58 7.89 -12.11 -5.28
N GLY A 59 9.00 -12.68 -4.80
CA GLY A 59 10.16 -12.98 -5.65
C GLY A 59 10.87 -11.75 -6.21
N LYS A 60 10.49 -10.54 -5.78
CA LYS A 60 11.11 -9.27 -6.17
C LYS A 60 12.02 -8.77 -5.04
N VAL A 61 13.19 -8.28 -5.42
CA VAL A 61 14.15 -7.67 -4.50
C VAL A 61 14.03 -6.15 -4.59
N GLY A 62 13.05 -5.63 -3.84
CA GLY A 62 12.91 -4.20 -3.53
C GLY A 62 13.59 -3.81 -2.21
N ASP A 63 13.29 -2.61 -1.72
CA ASP A 63 13.92 -2.07 -0.50
C ASP A 63 13.64 -2.93 0.74
N LYS A 64 12.44 -3.51 0.84
CA LYS A 64 12.03 -4.41 1.94
C LYS A 64 12.91 -5.66 2.00
N THR A 65 13.08 -6.33 0.86
CA THR A 65 13.91 -7.53 0.75
C THR A 65 15.39 -7.20 0.97
N ARG A 66 15.88 -6.06 0.44
CA ARG A 66 17.25 -5.60 0.69
C ARG A 66 17.51 -5.34 2.17
N ALA A 67 16.62 -4.63 2.85
CA ALA A 67 16.74 -4.35 4.27
C ALA A 67 16.92 -5.66 5.07
N ALA A 68 16.09 -6.68 4.78
CA ALA A 68 16.23 -7.99 5.44
C ALA A 68 17.50 -8.75 5.06
N LEU A 69 17.95 -8.69 3.80
CA LEU A 69 19.16 -9.38 3.34
C LEU A 69 20.42 -8.90 4.06
N PHE A 70 20.43 -7.61 4.42
CA PHE A 70 21.53 -6.95 5.13
C PHE A 70 21.21 -6.70 6.61
N ASP A 71 20.30 -7.49 7.19
CA ASP A 71 19.94 -7.52 8.61
C ASP A 71 19.57 -6.14 9.22
N GLN A 72 18.96 -5.28 8.41
CA GLN A 72 18.40 -4.01 8.86
C GLN A 72 17.07 -4.25 9.59
N ASN A 73 16.64 -3.25 10.36
CA ASN A 73 15.38 -3.34 11.10
C ASN A 73 14.17 -3.47 10.15
N THR A 74 13.49 -4.60 10.22
CA THR A 74 12.29 -4.90 9.43
C THR A 74 11.02 -5.00 10.28
N SER A 75 11.04 -4.58 11.54
CA SER A 75 9.91 -4.73 12.47
C SER A 75 8.63 -4.03 11.98
N LYS A 76 8.79 -2.89 11.30
CA LYS A 76 7.67 -2.12 10.73
C LYS A 76 7.20 -2.60 9.35
N LEU A 77 7.88 -3.55 8.71
CA LEU A 77 7.52 -4.01 7.37
C LEU A 77 6.31 -4.94 7.39
N LEU A 78 5.54 -4.91 6.31
CA LEU A 78 4.38 -5.75 6.09
C LEU A 78 4.79 -7.22 6.07
N LYS A 79 4.02 -8.07 6.75
CA LYS A 79 4.35 -9.49 6.91
C LYS A 79 3.56 -10.37 5.96
N ASP A 80 4.13 -11.52 5.61
CA ASP A 80 3.42 -12.54 4.83
C ASP A 80 2.15 -12.99 5.54
N SER A 81 2.24 -13.17 6.85
CA SER A 81 1.10 -13.55 7.71
C SER A 81 -0.06 -12.55 7.69
N ASP A 82 0.20 -11.28 7.37
CA ASP A 82 -0.84 -10.25 7.39
C ASP A 82 -1.82 -10.45 6.22
N TYR A 83 -1.32 -10.84 5.04
CA TYR A 83 -2.18 -11.17 3.91
C TYR A 83 -2.97 -12.46 4.09
N LYS A 84 -2.40 -13.46 4.80
CA LYS A 84 -3.14 -14.69 5.15
C LYS A 84 -4.33 -14.37 6.04
N LYS A 85 -4.10 -13.61 7.11
CA LYS A 85 -5.17 -13.13 8.01
C LYS A 85 -6.20 -12.27 7.26
N ALA A 86 -5.76 -11.42 6.34
CA ALA A 86 -6.66 -10.61 5.53
C ALA A 86 -7.53 -11.47 4.59
N ALA A 87 -6.96 -12.50 3.95
CA ALA A 87 -7.70 -13.42 3.09
C ALA A 87 -8.79 -14.16 3.87
N GLU A 88 -8.44 -14.70 5.04
CA GLU A 88 -9.37 -15.36 5.96
C GLU A 88 -10.50 -14.42 6.43
N ARG A 89 -10.14 -13.22 6.90
CA ARG A 89 -11.10 -12.19 7.35
C ARG A 89 -12.07 -11.78 6.24
N LEU A 90 -11.54 -11.50 5.06
CA LEU A 90 -12.34 -11.05 3.91
C LEU A 90 -13.09 -12.20 3.24
N LYS A 91 -12.73 -13.47 3.48
CA LYS A 91 -13.23 -14.66 2.79
C LYS A 91 -12.99 -14.59 1.28
N VAL A 92 -11.76 -14.28 0.90
CA VAL A 92 -11.29 -14.24 -0.49
C VAL A 92 -10.03 -15.10 -0.62
N SER A 93 -9.64 -15.47 -1.83
CA SER A 93 -8.38 -16.19 -2.02
C SER A 93 -7.19 -15.34 -1.57
N GLU A 94 -6.16 -15.99 -1.03
CA GLU A 94 -4.92 -15.32 -0.65
C GLU A 94 -4.27 -14.61 -1.84
N LEU A 95 -4.32 -15.24 -3.03
CA LEU A 95 -3.88 -14.64 -4.28
C LEU A 95 -4.62 -13.32 -4.55
N THR A 96 -5.95 -13.29 -4.48
CA THR A 96 -6.76 -12.09 -4.75
C THR A 96 -6.36 -10.92 -3.87
N ILE A 97 -6.26 -11.10 -2.54
CA ILE A 97 -5.94 -9.97 -1.66
C ILE A 97 -4.48 -9.51 -1.78
N ARG A 98 -3.56 -10.43 -2.10
CA ARG A 98 -2.14 -10.09 -2.36
C ARG A 98 -1.99 -9.29 -3.64
N VAL A 99 -2.63 -9.72 -4.73
CA VAL A 99 -2.62 -9.00 -6.02
C VAL A 99 -3.25 -7.62 -5.82
N PHE A 100 -4.40 -7.56 -5.17
CA PHE A 100 -5.06 -6.27 -4.92
C PHE A 100 -4.18 -5.34 -4.06
N GLY A 101 -3.60 -5.85 -2.98
CA GLY A 101 -2.69 -5.06 -2.15
C GLY A 101 -1.39 -4.65 -2.87
N ALA A 102 -0.86 -5.48 -3.76
CA ALA A 102 0.33 -5.16 -4.56
C ALA A 102 0.06 -4.09 -5.63
N VAL A 103 -1.12 -4.13 -6.27
CA VAL A 103 -1.54 -3.15 -7.28
C VAL A 103 -1.88 -1.80 -6.66
N GLU A 104 -2.58 -1.81 -5.52
CA GLU A 104 -3.05 -0.59 -4.85
C GLU A 104 -2.02 0.02 -3.89
N GLY A 105 -1.03 -0.76 -3.47
CA GLY A 105 0.05 -0.31 -2.60
C GLY A 105 1.14 0.49 -3.32
N ARG A 106 1.72 1.48 -2.64
CA ARG A 106 2.84 2.31 -3.13
C ARG A 106 4.22 1.81 -2.68
N GLY A 107 4.42 0.49 -2.69
CA GLY A 107 5.67 -0.16 -2.27
C GLY A 107 5.92 -0.06 -0.76
N VAL A 108 6.99 0.62 -0.35
CA VAL A 108 7.29 0.88 1.07
C VAL A 108 6.33 1.94 1.61
N GLY A 109 5.73 1.70 2.78
CA GLY A 109 4.76 2.59 3.42
C GLY A 109 5.37 3.75 4.20
N PHE A 110 6.68 3.75 4.38
CA PHE A 110 7.45 4.76 5.12
C PHE A 110 8.42 5.51 4.20
N LEU A 111 8.73 6.74 4.59
CA LEU A 111 9.81 7.58 4.07
C LEU A 111 11.13 7.21 4.74
N ASN A 112 12.25 7.74 4.23
CA ASN A 112 13.59 7.45 4.76
C ASN A 112 13.76 7.94 6.20
N ASN A 113 13.02 8.98 6.60
CA ASN A 113 13.00 9.49 7.98
C ASN A 113 12.10 8.69 8.94
N GLY A 114 11.55 7.55 8.49
CA GLY A 114 10.70 6.67 9.30
C GLY A 114 9.26 7.14 9.47
N LYS A 115 8.86 8.27 8.89
CA LYS A 115 7.46 8.71 8.88
C LYS A 115 6.66 8.01 7.78
N PRO A 116 5.36 7.74 7.96
CA PRO A 116 4.52 7.19 6.89
C PRO A 116 4.53 8.06 5.64
N LYS A 117 4.44 7.45 4.45
CA LYS A 117 4.16 8.21 3.23
C LYS A 117 2.81 8.91 3.35
N ILE A 118 2.76 10.18 3.00
CA ILE A 118 1.53 10.95 3.01
C ILE A 118 1.33 11.74 1.71
N LEU A 119 0.08 12.13 1.47
CA LEU A 119 -0.27 13.20 0.55
C LEU A 119 -1.32 14.09 1.22
N PHE A 120 -1.02 15.38 1.35
CA PHE A 120 -1.91 16.34 1.96
C PHE A 120 -2.78 17.03 0.89
N GLU A 121 -4.09 17.01 1.10
CA GLU A 121 -5.10 17.52 0.18
C GLU A 121 -5.66 18.87 0.64
N ARG A 122 -5.07 19.97 0.16
CA ARG A 122 -5.48 21.35 0.50
C ARG A 122 -6.96 21.66 0.25
N HIS A 123 -7.58 20.94 -0.69
CA HIS A 123 -9.00 21.07 -1.02
C HIS A 123 -9.92 20.39 -0.03
N ARG A 124 -9.50 19.26 0.54
CA ARG A 124 -10.18 18.64 1.66
C ARG A 124 -10.04 19.49 2.92
N MET A 125 -8.87 20.10 3.14
CA MET A 125 -8.67 21.02 4.26
C MET A 125 -9.66 22.18 4.22
N TYR A 126 -9.83 22.81 3.05
CA TYR A 126 -10.87 23.82 2.87
C TYR A 126 -12.27 23.30 3.19
N ALA A 127 -12.64 22.11 2.69
CA ALA A 127 -13.95 21.52 2.94
C ALA A 127 -14.20 21.27 4.44
N TYR A 128 -13.23 20.71 5.17
CA TYR A 128 -13.36 20.45 6.59
C TYR A 128 -13.38 21.72 7.44
N LEU A 129 -12.55 22.71 7.12
CA LEU A 129 -12.61 24.02 7.77
C LEU A 129 -13.96 24.70 7.53
N ARG A 130 -14.52 24.61 6.32
CA ARG A 130 -15.85 25.15 6.01
C ARG A 130 -16.93 24.49 6.86
N LEU A 131 -16.89 23.16 6.97
CA LEU A 131 -17.85 22.39 7.77
C LEU A 131 -17.72 22.69 9.28
N LYS A 132 -16.50 22.82 9.79
CA LYS A 132 -16.21 22.96 11.23
C LYS A 132 -16.26 24.40 11.74
N LYS A 133 -15.82 25.36 10.92
CA LYS A 133 -15.60 26.77 11.30
C LYS A 133 -16.34 27.79 10.40
N GLY A 134 -17.09 27.32 9.41
CA GLY A 134 -17.88 28.16 8.51
C GLY A 134 -17.13 28.70 7.29
N THR A 135 -17.89 29.14 6.28
CA THR A 135 -17.36 29.60 4.99
C THR A 135 -16.44 30.80 5.11
N ALA A 136 -16.79 31.81 5.91
CA ALA A 136 -15.97 33.01 6.08
C ALA A 136 -14.56 32.68 6.61
N PHE A 137 -14.46 31.76 7.56
CA PHE A 137 -13.16 31.31 8.09
C PHE A 137 -12.37 30.55 7.03
N ALA A 138 -13.00 29.61 6.32
CA ALA A 138 -12.34 28.82 5.29
C ALA A 138 -11.83 29.69 4.12
N ASP A 139 -12.62 30.68 3.71
CA ASP A 139 -12.24 31.64 2.66
C ASP A 139 -11.08 32.53 3.09
N LYS A 140 -11.10 33.03 4.34
CA LYS A 140 -9.97 33.77 4.92
C LYS A 140 -8.68 32.93 4.89
N MET A 141 -8.75 31.68 5.36
CA MET A 141 -7.58 30.78 5.34
C MET A 141 -7.12 30.45 3.93
N ALA A 142 -8.04 30.33 2.96
CA ALA A 142 -7.68 30.10 1.56
C ALA A 142 -6.96 31.30 0.93
N ALA A 143 -7.34 32.53 1.31
CA ALA A 143 -6.68 33.75 0.87
C ALA A 143 -5.29 33.92 1.50
N GLU A 144 -5.17 33.68 2.82
CA GLU A 144 -3.91 33.86 3.56
C GLU A 144 -2.91 32.72 3.34
N ARG A 145 -3.38 31.49 3.13
CA ARG A 145 -2.56 30.27 3.06
C ARG A 145 -2.95 29.37 1.88
N PRO A 146 -2.88 29.84 0.62
CA PRO A 146 -3.39 29.13 -0.57
C PRO A 146 -2.71 27.79 -0.89
N ASN A 147 -1.52 27.54 -0.32
CA ASN A 147 -0.81 26.26 -0.44
C ASN A 147 -1.35 25.17 0.51
N ILE A 148 -2.02 25.59 1.58
CA ILE A 148 -2.54 24.74 2.66
C ILE A 148 -4.07 24.61 2.60
N VAL A 149 -4.75 25.69 2.23
CA VAL A 149 -6.20 25.74 2.10
C VAL A 149 -6.54 26.29 0.73
N ASN A 150 -7.28 25.55 -0.09
CA ASN A 150 -7.68 26.03 -1.42
C ASN A 150 -8.95 25.30 -1.87
N ARG A 151 -9.79 25.89 -2.71
CA ARG A 151 -10.93 25.16 -3.30
C ARG A 151 -10.49 24.14 -4.36
N LYS A 152 -9.31 24.34 -4.96
CA LYS A 152 -8.73 23.49 -6.01
C LYS A 152 -7.72 22.50 -5.44
N THR A 153 -7.65 21.32 -6.06
CA THR A 153 -6.62 20.30 -5.79
C THR A 153 -5.21 20.83 -6.10
N GLY A 154 -4.16 20.11 -5.68
CA GLY A 154 -2.76 20.46 -5.97
C GLY A 154 -1.96 21.08 -4.83
N GLY A 155 -0.86 21.74 -5.19
CA GLY A 155 0.12 22.27 -4.25
C GLY A 155 1.04 21.19 -3.64
N TYR A 156 1.03 20.00 -4.23
CA TYR A 156 1.83 18.85 -3.81
C TYR A 156 3.32 19.15 -3.95
N GLN A 157 4.08 18.79 -2.92
CA GLN A 157 5.55 18.87 -2.86
C GLN A 157 6.16 17.47 -2.92
N GLY A 158 5.43 16.46 -2.43
CA GLY A 158 5.85 15.06 -2.43
C GLY A 158 6.80 14.69 -1.29
N ASN A 159 6.84 13.40 -0.96
CA ASN A 159 7.71 12.79 0.05
C ASN A 159 7.73 13.56 1.39
N GLU A 160 8.91 13.82 1.95
CA GLU A 160 9.09 14.48 3.25
C GLU A 160 8.52 15.92 3.26
N ALA A 161 8.48 16.61 2.11
CA ALA A 161 7.98 17.97 2.03
C ALA A 161 6.46 18.07 2.26
N GLU A 162 5.70 16.99 2.09
CA GLU A 162 4.28 16.96 2.46
C GLU A 162 4.08 17.12 3.98
N TYR A 163 5.05 16.70 4.81
CA TYR A 163 4.94 16.91 6.26
C TYR A 163 5.03 18.38 6.64
N VAL A 164 5.77 19.20 5.89
CA VAL A 164 5.79 20.66 6.12
C VAL A 164 4.40 21.24 5.92
N ARG A 165 3.69 20.82 4.87
CA ARG A 165 2.31 21.23 4.60
C ARG A 165 1.36 20.76 5.69
N LEU A 166 1.50 19.49 6.10
CA LEU A 166 0.67 18.92 7.16
C LEU A 166 0.86 19.67 8.49
N GLU A 167 2.08 19.96 8.91
CA GLU A 167 2.32 20.69 10.16
C GLU A 167 1.79 22.14 10.09
N GLN A 168 1.92 22.82 8.94
CA GLN A 168 1.28 24.12 8.73
C GLN A 168 -0.26 24.04 8.78
N ALA A 169 -0.86 22.96 8.28
CA ALA A 169 -2.30 22.73 8.36
C ALA A 169 -2.76 22.47 9.79
N LYS A 170 -2.00 21.70 10.58
CA LYS A 170 -2.28 21.40 11.99
C LYS A 170 -2.27 22.65 12.88
N GLN A 171 -1.52 23.68 12.50
CA GLN A 171 -1.59 25.00 13.16
C GLN A 171 -2.95 25.70 12.98
N ILE A 172 -3.74 25.34 11.97
CA ILE A 172 -5.08 25.92 11.71
C ILE A 172 -6.16 25.10 12.42
N ASP A 173 -6.14 23.78 12.20
CA ASP A 173 -7.04 22.81 12.84
C ASP A 173 -6.46 21.39 12.67
N VAL A 174 -6.16 20.73 13.79
CA VAL A 174 -5.49 19.42 13.79
C VAL A 174 -6.34 18.35 13.11
N ASP A 175 -7.60 18.17 13.54
CA ASP A 175 -8.46 17.10 12.99
C ASP A 175 -8.68 17.28 11.49
N SER A 176 -8.99 18.50 11.05
CA SER A 176 -9.19 18.82 9.63
C SER A 176 -7.95 18.50 8.82
N ALA A 177 -6.76 18.79 9.34
CA ALA A 177 -5.49 18.50 8.68
C ALA A 177 -5.24 17.00 8.54
N LEU A 178 -5.44 16.23 9.63
CA LEU A 178 -5.24 14.79 9.62
C LEU A 178 -6.26 14.07 8.71
N MET A 179 -7.53 14.50 8.75
CA MET A 179 -8.58 13.98 7.86
C MET A 179 -8.31 14.29 6.38
N SER A 180 -7.65 15.42 6.10
CA SER A 180 -7.29 15.87 4.75
C SER A 180 -6.01 15.24 4.20
N THR A 181 -5.51 14.19 4.83
CA THR A 181 -4.25 13.54 4.45
C THR A 181 -4.49 12.06 4.16
N SER A 182 -3.90 11.53 3.09
CA SER A 182 -3.79 10.08 2.86
C SER A 182 -2.53 9.52 3.51
N TRP A 183 -2.60 8.29 4.01
CA TRP A 183 -1.54 7.75 4.86
C TRP A 183 -1.07 6.35 4.45
N GLY A 184 0.24 6.13 4.58
CA GLY A 184 0.89 4.83 4.49
C GLY A 184 0.92 4.25 3.08
N GLN A 185 1.25 2.95 3.02
CA GLN A 185 1.42 2.17 1.79
C GLN A 185 0.19 2.25 0.87
N PHE A 186 -1.02 2.19 1.43
CA PHE A 186 -2.28 2.12 0.67
C PHE A 186 -2.97 3.48 0.50
N GLN A 187 -2.38 4.56 1.02
CA GLN A 187 -2.89 5.92 0.90
C GLN A 187 -4.37 6.06 1.35
N VAL A 188 -4.73 5.39 2.44
CA VAL A 188 -6.07 5.52 3.03
C VAL A 188 -6.23 6.94 3.58
N MET A 189 -7.30 7.62 3.18
CA MET A 189 -7.61 8.98 3.63
C MET A 189 -8.01 8.99 5.11
N GLY A 190 -7.44 9.92 5.88
CA GLY A 190 -7.71 10.06 7.31
C GLY A 190 -9.16 10.36 7.63
N GLU A 191 -9.92 10.98 6.73
CA GLU A 191 -11.35 11.22 6.90
C GLU A 191 -12.20 9.98 7.15
N ASN A 192 -11.71 8.80 6.74
CA ASN A 192 -12.45 7.56 6.91
C ASN A 192 -12.33 6.99 8.33
N TRP A 193 -11.54 7.59 9.24
CA TRP A 193 -11.25 7.06 10.57
C TRP A 193 -12.49 6.51 11.30
N LYS A 194 -13.60 7.26 11.26
CA LYS A 194 -14.84 6.90 11.96
C LYS A 194 -15.50 5.68 11.33
N GLN A 195 -15.60 5.66 10.01
CA GLN A 195 -16.20 4.56 9.26
C GLN A 195 -15.35 3.29 9.32
N LEU A 196 -14.03 3.45 9.47
CA LEU A 196 -13.09 2.36 9.70
C LEU A 196 -13.01 1.95 11.19
N GLY A 197 -13.88 2.48 12.05
CA GLY A 197 -14.00 2.05 13.44
C GLY A 197 -12.86 2.45 14.37
N TYR A 198 -12.11 3.51 14.04
CA TYR A 198 -11.16 4.13 14.96
C TYR A 198 -11.90 5.07 15.91
N ALA A 199 -11.40 5.26 17.13
CA ALA A 199 -11.96 6.17 18.12
C ALA A 199 -11.74 7.64 17.77
N SER A 200 -10.65 7.94 17.03
CA SER A 200 -10.33 9.29 16.55
C SER A 200 -9.45 9.26 15.30
N VAL A 201 -9.31 10.40 14.62
CA VAL A 201 -8.36 10.53 13.51
C VAL A 201 -6.90 10.44 14.00
N GLN A 202 -6.64 10.82 15.24
CA GLN A 202 -5.34 10.71 15.90
C GLN A 202 -4.94 9.24 16.07
N GLU A 203 -5.83 8.41 16.62
CA GLU A 203 -5.60 6.96 16.76
C GLU A 203 -5.37 6.31 15.39
N PHE A 204 -6.17 6.68 14.38
CA PHE A 204 -5.95 6.23 13.01
C PHE A 204 -4.52 6.56 12.56
N VAL A 205 -4.08 7.80 12.71
CA VAL A 205 -2.74 8.23 12.31
C VAL A 205 -1.65 7.53 13.10
N GLU A 206 -1.80 7.36 14.42
CA GLU A 206 -0.86 6.64 15.28
C GLU A 206 -0.60 5.22 14.77
N GLN A 207 -1.66 4.50 14.37
CA GLN A 207 -1.52 3.17 13.78
C GLN A 207 -0.75 3.21 12.45
N GLN A 208 -0.90 4.25 11.62
CA GLN A 208 -0.13 4.38 10.38
C GLN A 208 1.38 4.55 10.65
N PHE A 209 1.77 5.17 11.77
CA PHE A 209 3.16 5.28 12.23
C PHE A 209 3.73 3.97 12.81
N ALA A 210 2.86 3.08 13.29
CA ALA A 210 3.26 1.88 14.00
C ALA A 210 3.92 0.86 13.07
N SER A 211 3.26 0.44 11.98
CA SER A 211 3.82 -0.50 10.99
C SER A 211 3.03 -0.50 9.68
N GLU A 212 3.61 -1.09 8.63
CA GLU A 212 2.88 -1.38 7.38
C GLU A 212 1.77 -2.41 7.60
N SER A 213 1.85 -3.27 8.62
CA SER A 213 0.75 -4.19 8.99
C SER A 213 -0.50 -3.41 9.43
N TYR A 214 -0.33 -2.33 10.19
CA TYR A 214 -1.44 -1.43 10.54
C TYR A 214 -1.92 -0.59 9.34
N GLN A 215 -1.01 -0.24 8.42
CA GLN A 215 -1.42 0.39 7.17
C GLN A 215 -2.24 -0.57 6.30
N LEU A 216 -1.93 -1.87 6.27
CA LEU A 216 -2.77 -2.89 5.65
C LEU A 216 -4.11 -3.02 6.38
N GLU A 217 -4.12 -3.03 7.71
CA GLU A 217 -5.37 -3.09 8.50
C GLU A 217 -6.33 -1.96 8.12
N ALA A 218 -5.86 -0.71 7.98
CA ALA A 218 -6.67 0.40 7.49
C ALA A 218 -7.26 0.13 6.09
N PHE A 219 -6.48 -0.50 5.20
CA PHE A 219 -6.94 -0.88 3.87
C PHE A 219 -7.96 -2.02 3.90
N ILE A 220 -7.80 -3.04 4.74
CA ILE A 220 -8.77 -4.13 4.90
C ILE A 220 -10.10 -3.59 5.43
N ARG A 221 -10.08 -2.73 6.46
CA ARG A 221 -11.29 -2.07 6.95
C ARG A 221 -11.96 -1.22 5.87
N PHE A 222 -11.17 -0.59 5.00
CA PHE A 222 -11.71 0.19 3.89
C PHE A 222 -12.42 -0.71 2.88
N ILE A 223 -11.86 -1.89 2.57
CA ILE A 223 -12.52 -2.90 1.71
C ILE A 223 -13.86 -3.34 2.30
N GLU A 224 -13.91 -3.62 3.60
CA GLU A 224 -15.13 -4.04 4.29
C GLU A 224 -16.21 -2.95 4.28
N TRP A 225 -15.82 -1.70 4.47
CA TRP A 225 -16.75 -0.58 4.58
C TRP A 225 -17.20 -0.01 3.23
N LYS A 226 -16.32 0.00 2.22
CA LYS A 226 -16.56 0.75 0.98
C LYS A 226 -17.77 0.20 0.22
N THR A 227 -18.70 1.11 -0.12
CA THR A 227 -19.87 0.79 -0.95
C THR A 227 -20.03 1.78 -2.10
N GLY A 228 -20.83 1.41 -3.09
CA GLY A 228 -21.34 2.29 -4.14
C GLY A 228 -22.64 1.76 -4.72
N THR A 229 -23.09 2.36 -5.81
CA THR A 229 -24.36 2.01 -6.46
C THR A 229 -24.12 1.59 -7.90
N PHE A 230 -24.58 0.39 -8.26
CA PHE A 230 -24.55 -0.16 -9.62
C PHE A 230 -25.95 -0.65 -9.94
N ASP A 231 -26.47 -0.30 -11.12
CA ASP A 231 -27.83 -0.67 -11.56
C ASP A 231 -28.91 -0.40 -10.50
N LYS A 232 -28.83 0.78 -9.86
CA LYS A 232 -29.71 1.23 -8.76
C LYS A 232 -29.66 0.37 -7.49
N LYS A 233 -28.74 -0.60 -7.40
CA LYS A 233 -28.51 -1.43 -6.22
C LYS A 233 -27.26 -1.01 -5.49
N LYS A 234 -27.32 -1.04 -4.16
CA LYS A 234 -26.13 -0.85 -3.32
C LYS A 234 -25.24 -2.09 -3.44
N VAL A 235 -23.97 -1.89 -3.74
CA VAL A 235 -22.95 -2.93 -3.82
C VAL A 235 -21.81 -2.58 -2.88
N THR A 236 -21.32 -3.56 -2.13
CA THR A 236 -20.14 -3.41 -1.27
C THR A 236 -18.89 -3.86 -2.04
N LEU A 237 -17.75 -3.24 -1.74
CA LEU A 237 -16.47 -3.61 -2.34
C LEU A 237 -16.09 -5.05 -1.95
N ILE A 238 -16.35 -5.45 -0.71
CA ILE A 238 -16.08 -6.82 -0.25
C ILE A 238 -16.91 -7.87 -1.00
N ASP A 239 -18.20 -7.63 -1.27
CA ASP A 239 -19.02 -8.58 -2.01
C ASP A 239 -18.59 -8.67 -3.48
N ALA A 240 -18.21 -7.54 -4.08
CA ALA A 240 -17.64 -7.51 -5.42
C ALA A 240 -16.29 -8.27 -5.49
N LEU A 241 -15.46 -8.14 -4.46
CA LEU A 241 -14.17 -8.85 -4.37
C LEU A 241 -14.37 -10.37 -4.21
N ARG A 242 -15.33 -10.79 -3.37
CA ARG A 242 -15.70 -12.21 -3.18
C ARG A 242 -16.29 -12.83 -4.45
N ALA A 243 -17.04 -12.06 -5.21
CA ALA A 243 -17.59 -12.47 -6.49
C ALA A 243 -16.59 -12.33 -7.66
N GLU A 244 -15.37 -11.87 -7.39
CA GLU A 244 -14.34 -11.56 -8.40
C GLU A 244 -14.86 -10.65 -9.53
N ASN A 245 -15.79 -9.75 -9.20
CA ASN A 245 -16.33 -8.77 -10.15
C ASN A 245 -15.37 -7.59 -10.27
N TRP A 246 -14.33 -7.77 -11.08
CA TRP A 246 -13.23 -6.81 -11.22
C TRP A 246 -13.66 -5.43 -11.74
N ASP A 247 -14.71 -5.36 -12.58
CA ASP A 247 -15.20 -4.07 -13.06
C ASP A 247 -15.79 -3.22 -11.92
N ILE A 248 -16.57 -3.85 -11.04
CA ILE A 248 -17.10 -3.18 -9.83
C ILE A 248 -15.97 -2.88 -8.84
N VAL A 249 -15.06 -3.82 -8.59
CA VAL A 249 -13.92 -3.64 -7.66
C VAL A 249 -13.09 -2.42 -8.07
N PHE A 250 -12.65 -2.36 -9.33
CA PHE A 250 -11.82 -1.26 -9.81
C PHE A 250 -12.61 0.05 -9.89
N THR A 251 -13.90 0.02 -10.23
CA THR A 251 -14.74 1.23 -10.22
C THR A 251 -14.92 1.78 -8.81
N LEU A 252 -15.17 0.93 -7.81
CA LEU A 252 -15.35 1.36 -6.42
C LEU A 252 -14.07 1.90 -5.79
N TYR A 253 -12.92 1.32 -6.14
CA TYR A 253 -11.63 1.68 -5.55
C TYR A 253 -10.93 2.83 -6.31
N ASN A 254 -10.82 2.72 -7.63
CA ASN A 254 -10.04 3.64 -8.49
C ASN A 254 -10.92 4.65 -9.25
N GLY A 255 -12.24 4.49 -9.18
CA GLY A 255 -13.21 5.33 -9.88
C GLY A 255 -13.53 4.86 -11.31
N PRO A 256 -14.53 5.46 -11.97
CA PRO A 256 -15.06 5.00 -13.25
C PRO A 256 -14.06 5.09 -14.41
N ASN A 257 -12.99 5.87 -14.26
CA ASN A 257 -11.94 6.01 -15.27
C ASN A 257 -10.84 4.95 -15.17
N TYR A 258 -10.96 3.92 -14.31
CA TYR A 258 -9.91 2.94 -14.06
C TYR A 258 -9.39 2.26 -15.35
N LYS A 259 -10.27 2.01 -16.34
CA LYS A 259 -9.90 1.41 -17.63
C LYS A 259 -8.89 2.29 -18.39
N LYS A 260 -9.14 3.61 -18.44
CA LYS A 260 -8.23 4.58 -19.08
C LYS A 260 -6.87 4.66 -18.37
N LEU A 261 -6.85 4.35 -17.07
CA LEU A 261 -5.64 4.34 -16.24
C LEU A 261 -4.91 2.98 -16.24
N GLY A 262 -5.37 2.02 -17.06
CA GLY A 262 -4.73 0.73 -17.30
C GLY A 262 -4.75 -0.22 -16.10
N TYR A 263 -5.65 -0.02 -15.14
CA TYR A 263 -5.68 -0.82 -13.90
C TYR A 263 -5.88 -2.31 -14.15
N GLN A 264 -6.75 -2.68 -15.10
CA GLN A 264 -6.97 -4.09 -15.45
C GLN A 264 -5.67 -4.78 -15.91
N ALA A 265 -4.88 -4.12 -16.76
CA ALA A 265 -3.60 -4.67 -17.22
C ALA A 265 -2.56 -4.76 -16.10
N LYS A 266 -2.53 -3.79 -15.18
CA LYS A 266 -1.68 -3.85 -13.99
C LYS A 266 -2.05 -5.00 -13.08
N PHE A 267 -3.36 -5.20 -12.85
CA PHE A 267 -3.89 -6.28 -12.04
C PHE A 267 -3.57 -7.63 -12.64
N GLN A 268 -3.88 -7.86 -13.93
CA GLN A 268 -3.58 -9.12 -14.60
C GLN A 268 -2.10 -9.47 -14.53
N LYS A 269 -1.22 -8.49 -14.81
CA LYS A 269 0.23 -8.70 -14.73
C LYS A 269 0.70 -9.14 -13.36
N GLU A 270 0.13 -8.56 -12.29
CA GLU A 270 0.50 -8.92 -10.93
C GLU A 270 -0.14 -10.25 -10.52
N TYR A 271 -1.34 -10.57 -11.03
CA TYR A 271 -1.99 -11.87 -10.88
C TYR A 271 -1.12 -12.98 -11.48
N ASP A 272 -0.74 -12.87 -12.75
CA ASP A 272 0.09 -13.86 -13.45
C ASP A 272 1.43 -14.08 -12.76
N HIS A 273 1.96 -13.03 -12.10
CA HIS A 273 3.21 -13.10 -11.36
C HIS A 273 3.06 -13.82 -10.01
N LEU A 274 1.96 -13.59 -9.29
CA LEU A 274 1.74 -14.16 -7.96
C LEU A 274 1.02 -15.52 -7.98
N GLU A 275 0.32 -15.86 -9.06
CA GLU A 275 -0.39 -17.13 -9.22
C GLU A 275 0.53 -18.34 -9.04
N PRO A 276 1.75 -18.41 -9.62
CA PRO A 276 2.66 -19.53 -9.37
C PRO A 276 3.10 -19.68 -7.90
N ILE A 277 2.98 -18.62 -7.10
CA ILE A 277 3.38 -18.58 -5.68
C ILE A 277 2.19 -18.93 -4.77
N TYR A 278 0.96 -18.51 -5.14
CA TYR A 278 -0.21 -18.51 -4.25
C TYR A 278 -1.51 -19.10 -4.86
N GLY A 279 -1.57 -19.41 -6.16
CA GLY A 279 -2.80 -19.81 -6.89
C GLY A 279 -3.38 -21.18 -6.53
N GLY A 280 -2.65 -22.01 -5.77
CA GLY A 280 -3.11 -23.32 -5.30
C GLY A 280 -3.70 -23.34 -3.89
N ILE A 281 -3.71 -22.21 -3.17
CA ILE A 281 -4.16 -22.14 -1.78
C ILE A 281 -5.61 -21.64 -1.78
N LYS A 282 -6.57 -22.57 -1.83
CA LYS A 282 -7.97 -22.23 -1.50
C LYS A 282 -8.05 -21.98 0.00
N ALA A 283 -8.64 -20.86 0.40
CA ALA A 283 -8.95 -20.60 1.81
C ALA A 283 -9.86 -21.74 2.31
N ALA A 284 -9.46 -22.38 3.41
CA ALA A 284 -10.24 -23.41 4.08
C ALA A 284 -11.48 -22.81 4.77
#